data_AF-A0A1G9JP09-F1
#
_entry.id   AF-A0A1G9JP09-F1
#
_cell.length_a   1.000
_cell.length_b   1.000
_cell.length_c   1.000
_cell.angle_alpha   90.00
_cell.angle_beta   90.00
_cell.angle_gamma   90.00
#
_symmetry.space_group_name_H-M   'P 1'
#
loop_
_entity.id
_entity.type
_entity.pdbx_description
1 polymer ?
#
loop_
_entity_poly.entity_id
_entity_poly.type
_entity_poly.pdbx_seq_one_letter_code
_entity_poly.pdbx_strand_id
1 'polypeptide(L)'
;MVGTAVSETVKEFLPSKSWDSAFDDLATAIQQASVKILVVVDDVDRLQPKELLLLMKTVRLLGRFPRVNYLLAYDRYSTISTLRIALGTDRPAAEDYLEKIVQYPLDLPAPQQRFLQKIVFGALGPILDRASANVFGPTAKYRFESFYRDHMWTSLSTPRACHRFALQAKTFLPLSGGNVDAADFFALTFLRLFYALLFPATS
;
A
#
# COMPACT_ATOMS: atom_id res chain seq x y z
N MET A 1 7.10 59.70 14.74
CA MET A 1 6.88 59.60 13.28
C MET A 1 7.27 58.25 12.67
N VAL A 2 7.88 57.30 13.41
CA VAL A 2 8.32 56.00 12.86
C VAL A 2 7.23 54.90 12.94
N GLY A 3 6.19 55.07 13.76
CA GLY A 3 5.16 54.04 13.99
C GLY A 3 4.06 53.91 12.93
N THR A 4 3.82 54.94 12.12
CA THR A 4 2.78 54.93 11.08
C THR A 4 3.21 54.18 9.82
N ALA A 5 4.46 54.33 9.40
CA ALA A 5 4.99 53.64 8.22
C ALA A 5 5.05 52.12 8.40
N VAL A 6 5.41 51.63 9.60
CA VAL A 6 5.45 50.19 9.90
C VAL A 6 4.04 49.58 9.93
N SER A 7 3.04 50.34 10.39
CA SER A 7 1.63 49.92 10.44
C SER A 7 1.02 49.75 9.03
N GLU A 8 1.37 50.64 8.10
CA GLU A 8 0.90 50.57 6.70
C GLU A 8 1.52 49.39 5.95
N THR A 9 2.83 49.16 6.09
CA THR A 9 3.48 48.00 5.46
C THR A 9 2.93 46.66 5.97
N VAL A 10 2.58 46.55 7.26
CA VAL A 10 2.02 45.32 7.84
C VAL A 10 0.63 44.99 7.28
N LYS A 11 -0.19 46.01 6.98
CA LYS A 11 -1.52 45.79 6.37
C LYS A 11 -1.45 45.28 4.93
N GLU A 12 -0.42 45.65 4.20
CA GLU A 12 -0.21 45.26 2.80
C GLU A 12 0.23 43.79 2.65
N PHE A 13 0.85 43.24 3.70
CA PHE A 13 1.29 41.82 3.76
C PHE A 13 0.32 40.90 4.52
N LEU A 14 -0.74 41.44 5.13
CA LEU A 14 -1.78 40.62 5.75
C LEU A 14 -2.70 40.09 4.65
N PRO A 15 -2.95 38.76 4.57
CA PRO A 15 -3.90 38.21 3.63
C PRO A 15 -5.26 38.91 3.78
N SER A 16 -5.93 39.17 2.67
CA SER A 16 -7.18 39.96 2.60
C SER A 16 -8.35 39.36 3.42
N LYS A 17 -8.21 38.12 3.88
CA LYS A 17 -9.06 37.45 4.87
C LYS A 17 -8.19 36.70 5.89
N SER A 18 -8.64 36.66 7.14
CA SER A 18 -8.06 35.77 8.15
C SER A 18 -8.29 34.31 7.76
N TRP A 19 -7.40 33.43 8.21
CA TRP A 19 -7.54 31.98 8.00
C TRP A 19 -8.87 31.45 8.51
N ASP A 20 -9.32 31.91 9.67
CA ASP A 20 -10.60 31.48 10.26
C ASP A 20 -11.79 31.86 9.37
N SER A 21 -11.82 33.09 8.84
CA SER A 21 -12.89 33.53 7.94
C SER A 21 -12.91 32.74 6.63
N ALA A 22 -11.74 32.51 6.03
CA ALA A 22 -11.65 31.72 4.80
C ALA A 22 -12.06 30.25 5.04
N PHE A 23 -11.73 29.71 6.21
CA PHE A 23 -12.12 28.36 6.61
C PHE A 23 -13.64 28.25 6.80
N ASP A 24 -14.27 29.20 7.51
CA ASP A 24 -15.71 29.20 7.74
C ASP A 24 -16.52 29.38 6.45
N ASP A 25 -16.05 30.23 5.53
CA ASP A 25 -16.67 30.38 4.21
C ASP A 25 -16.62 29.07 3.43
N LEU A 26 -15.47 28.38 3.43
CA LEU A 26 -15.32 27.09 2.76
C LEU A 26 -16.18 26.01 3.42
N ALA A 27 -16.23 25.95 4.74
CA ALA A 27 -17.09 25.03 5.49
C ALA A 27 -18.56 25.24 5.13
N THR A 28 -18.99 26.51 5.05
CA THR A 28 -20.35 26.89 4.65
C THR A 28 -20.63 26.49 3.21
N ALA A 29 -19.72 26.75 2.28
CA ALA A 29 -19.85 26.37 0.88
C ALA A 29 -19.97 24.85 0.71
N ILE A 30 -19.13 24.06 1.39
CA ILE A 30 -19.19 22.59 1.38
C ILE A 30 -20.53 22.11 1.94
N GLN A 31 -20.98 22.70 3.05
CA GLN A 31 -22.25 22.33 3.67
C GLN A 31 -23.45 22.64 2.75
N GLN A 32 -23.45 23.79 2.09
CA GLN A 32 -24.50 24.21 1.14
C GLN A 32 -24.52 23.35 -0.12
N ALA A 33 -23.33 23.02 -0.66
CA ALA A 33 -23.19 22.13 -1.82
C ALA A 33 -23.79 20.74 -1.57
N SER A 34 -23.97 20.37 -0.31
CA SER A 34 -24.60 19.14 0.14
C SER A 34 -23.94 17.84 -0.34
N VAL A 35 -22.70 17.92 -0.81
CA VAL A 35 -21.90 16.79 -1.26
C VAL A 35 -21.17 16.13 -0.09
N LYS A 36 -20.97 14.81 -0.17
CA LYS A 36 -20.09 14.06 0.73
C LYS A 36 -18.75 13.86 0.04
N ILE A 37 -17.67 14.33 0.64
CA ILE A 37 -16.31 14.24 0.10
C ILE A 37 -15.56 13.18 0.90
N LEU A 38 -14.96 12.21 0.20
CA LEU A 38 -14.04 11.25 0.77
C LEU A 38 -12.65 11.49 0.16
N VAL A 39 -11.68 11.81 1.02
CA VAL A 39 -10.28 11.96 0.64
C VAL A 39 -9.56 10.67 1.02
N VAL A 40 -9.08 9.94 0.02
CA VAL A 40 -8.30 8.71 0.22
C VAL A 40 -6.82 9.06 0.04
N VAL A 41 -6.01 8.72 1.04
CA VAL A 41 -4.56 8.91 1.02
C VAL A 41 -3.90 7.55 1.17
N ASP A 42 -3.17 7.14 0.14
CA ASP A 42 -2.46 5.87 0.09
C ASP A 42 -0.95 6.07 0.28
N ASP A 43 -0.22 4.99 0.61
CA ASP A 43 1.23 4.97 0.80
C ASP A 43 1.78 6.03 1.79
N VAL A 44 1.00 6.39 2.83
CA VAL A 44 1.36 7.42 3.83
C VAL A 44 2.69 7.10 4.53
N ASP A 45 2.96 5.82 4.80
CA ASP A 45 4.15 5.34 5.48
C ASP A 45 5.45 5.48 4.66
N ARG A 46 5.36 5.85 3.38
CA ARG A 46 6.53 6.11 2.52
C ARG A 46 7.01 7.57 2.54
N LEU A 47 6.26 8.45 3.19
CA LEU A 47 6.60 9.87 3.28
C LEU A 47 7.82 10.10 4.17
N GLN A 48 8.62 11.11 3.83
CA GLN A 48 9.72 11.55 4.67
C GLN A 48 9.19 12.20 5.97
N PRO A 49 9.99 12.27 7.06
CA PRO A 49 9.53 12.78 8.35
C PRO A 49 8.80 14.14 8.29
N LYS A 50 9.34 15.10 7.52
CA LYS A 50 8.73 16.43 7.39
C LYS A 50 7.42 16.41 6.60
N GLU A 51 7.36 15.61 5.54
CA GLU A 51 6.18 15.45 4.67
C GLU A 51 5.05 14.76 5.44
N LEU A 52 5.37 13.70 6.19
CA LEU A 52 4.41 12.99 7.04
C LEU A 52 3.81 13.93 8.09
N LEU A 53 4.65 14.71 8.79
CA LEU A 53 4.17 15.66 9.79
C LEU A 53 3.28 16.74 9.17
N LEU A 54 3.61 17.22 7.97
CA LEU A 54 2.79 18.18 7.25
C LEU A 54 1.44 17.58 6.86
N LEU A 55 1.43 16.38 6.27
CA LEU A 55 0.20 15.66 5.93
C LEU A 55 -0.69 15.48 7.15
N MET A 56 -0.13 15.02 8.27
CA MET A 56 -0.86 14.80 9.51
C MET A 56 -1.49 16.07 10.07
N LYS A 57 -0.76 17.20 10.01
CA LYS A 57 -1.30 18.52 10.36
C LYS A 57 -2.42 18.94 9.42
N THR A 58 -2.25 18.74 8.12
CA THR A 58 -3.27 19.06 7.11
C THR A 58 -4.54 18.24 7.33
N VAL A 59 -4.44 16.94 7.53
CA VAL A 59 -5.59 16.07 7.85
C VAL A 59 -6.28 16.54 9.13
N ARG A 60 -5.52 16.89 10.17
CA ARG A 60 -6.09 17.41 11.42
C ARG A 60 -6.83 18.75 11.24
N LEU A 61 -6.33 19.63 10.38
CA LEU A 61 -6.93 20.95 10.12
C LEU A 61 -8.16 20.83 9.22
N LEU A 62 -8.02 20.17 8.08
CA LEU A 62 -9.06 20.06 7.05
C LEU A 62 -10.12 18.99 7.38
N GLY A 63 -9.78 17.98 8.18
CA GLY A 63 -10.72 16.95 8.64
C GLY A 63 -11.85 17.46 9.52
N ARG A 64 -11.83 18.75 9.90
CA ARG A 64 -12.92 19.42 10.62
C ARG A 64 -14.05 19.90 9.71
N PHE A 65 -13.85 19.89 8.39
CA PHE A 65 -14.89 20.33 7.48
C PHE A 65 -16.11 19.40 7.52
N PRO A 66 -17.33 19.97 7.54
CA PRO A 66 -18.53 19.15 7.49
C PRO A 66 -18.57 18.37 6.17
N ARG A 67 -19.01 17.12 6.24
CA ARG A 67 -19.15 16.21 5.09
C ARG A 67 -17.84 15.86 4.37
N VAL A 68 -16.67 16.17 4.94
CA VAL A 68 -15.36 15.72 4.45
C VAL A 68 -14.83 14.62 5.36
N ASN A 69 -14.54 13.45 4.79
CA ASN A 69 -13.99 12.31 5.52
C ASN A 69 -12.63 11.93 4.92
N TYR A 70 -11.72 11.47 5.76
CA TYR A 70 -10.38 11.02 5.36
C TYR A 70 -10.25 9.51 5.59
N LEU A 71 -9.76 8.79 4.59
CA LEU A 71 -9.34 7.40 4.69
C LEU A 71 -7.84 7.33 4.43
N LEU A 72 -7.08 7.00 5.46
CA LEU A 72 -5.62 6.88 5.38
C LEU A 72 -5.24 5.40 5.32
N ALA A 73 -4.52 5.00 4.28
CA ALA A 73 -3.87 3.70 4.19
C ALA A 73 -2.39 3.85 4.54
N TYR A 74 -1.95 3.14 5.57
CA TYR A 74 -0.61 3.27 6.12
C TYR A 74 -0.18 2.01 6.87
N ASP A 75 1.13 1.71 6.85
CA ASP A 75 1.72 0.77 7.81
C ASP A 75 1.93 1.46 9.17
N ARG A 76 1.30 0.93 10.23
CA ARG A 76 1.34 1.54 11.57
C ARG A 76 2.76 1.61 12.12
N TYR A 77 3.55 0.55 11.97
CA TYR A 77 4.90 0.50 12.56
C TYR A 77 5.84 1.52 11.90
N SER A 78 5.85 1.56 10.57
CA SER A 78 6.63 2.51 9.77
C SER A 78 6.20 3.95 10.06
N THR A 79 4.89 4.23 10.03
CA THR A 79 4.34 5.57 10.29
C THR A 79 4.74 6.09 11.67
N ILE A 80 4.63 5.27 12.72
CA ILE A 80 5.03 5.66 14.08
C ILE A 80 6.54 5.90 14.17
N SER A 81 7.34 5.05 13.52
CA SER A 81 8.80 5.20 13.49
C SER A 81 9.21 6.52 12.84
N THR A 82 8.56 6.88 11.73
CA THR A 82 8.79 8.13 11.01
C THR A 82 8.28 9.35 11.77
N LEU A 83 7.10 9.26 12.40
CA LEU A 83 6.55 10.33 13.24
C LEU A 83 7.42 10.62 14.47
N ARG A 84 7.97 9.59 15.10
CA ARG A 84 8.90 9.73 16.22
C ARG A 84 10.09 10.61 15.84
N ILE A 85 10.67 10.38 14.66
CA ILE A 85 11.76 11.19 14.11
C ILE A 85 11.29 12.61 13.82
N ALA A 86 10.12 12.76 13.19
CA ALA A 86 9.59 14.07 12.80
C ALA A 86 9.25 14.98 13.99
N LEU A 87 8.76 14.40 15.08
CA LEU A 87 8.36 15.10 16.31
C LEU A 87 9.52 15.27 17.29
N GLY A 88 10.64 14.55 17.11
CA GLY A 88 11.74 14.56 18.07
C GLY A 88 11.33 14.02 19.45
N THR A 89 10.46 13.02 19.47
CA THR A 89 9.83 12.50 20.70
C THR A 89 10.05 10.98 20.84
N ASP A 90 9.46 10.37 21.86
CA ASP A 90 9.51 8.93 22.06
C ASP A 90 8.39 8.20 21.30
N ARG A 91 8.39 6.87 21.36
CA ARG A 91 7.39 6.07 20.65
C ARG A 91 5.96 6.30 21.21
N PRO A 92 5.71 6.27 22.54
CA PRO A 92 4.39 6.55 23.09
C PRO A 92 3.80 7.88 22.63
N ALA A 93 4.56 8.97 22.68
CA ALA A 93 4.06 10.28 22.27
C ALA A 93 3.74 10.35 20.75
N ALA A 94 4.47 9.61 19.92
CA ALA A 94 4.15 9.48 18.49
C ALA A 94 2.86 8.66 18.26
N GLU A 95 2.61 7.63 19.08
CA GLU A 95 1.36 6.85 19.04
C GLU A 95 0.17 7.71 19.47
N ASP A 96 0.29 8.45 20.57
CA ASP A 96 -0.73 9.41 21.03
C ASP A 96 -1.02 10.50 19.99
N TYR A 97 0.00 10.92 19.25
CA TYR A 97 -0.16 11.90 18.18
C TYR A 97 -0.97 11.33 17.02
N LEU A 98 -0.69 10.09 16.60
CA LEU A 98 -1.42 9.43 15.52
C LEU A 98 -2.89 9.17 15.92
N GLU A 99 -3.15 8.76 17.15
CA GLU A 99 -4.50 8.51 17.67
C GLU A 99 -5.38 9.76 17.67
N LYS A 100 -4.80 10.95 17.88
CA LYS A 100 -5.51 12.24 17.77
C LYS A 100 -5.98 12.57 16.35
N ILE A 101 -5.42 11.93 15.34
CA ILE A 101 -5.71 12.18 13.92
C ILE A 101 -6.58 11.05 13.36
N VAL A 102 -6.21 9.80 13.65
CA VAL A 102 -6.91 8.60 13.20
C VAL A 102 -7.85 8.13 14.31
N GLN A 103 -9.09 8.63 14.27
CA GLN A 103 -10.11 8.32 15.27
C GLN A 103 -10.57 6.86 15.24
N TYR A 104 -10.56 6.24 14.06
CA TYR A 104 -11.03 4.87 13.84
C TYR A 104 -9.98 4.06 13.07
N PRO A 105 -9.02 3.43 13.77
CA PRO A 105 -8.08 2.52 13.13
C PRO A 105 -8.81 1.23 12.69
N LEU A 106 -8.53 0.81 11.46
CA LEU A 106 -9.05 -0.44 10.89
C LEU A 106 -7.87 -1.34 10.53
N ASP A 107 -7.64 -2.38 11.33
CA ASP A 107 -6.61 -3.36 11.05
C ASP A 107 -7.09 -4.36 9.99
N LEU A 108 -6.29 -4.55 8.94
CA LEU A 108 -6.53 -5.57 7.94
C LEU A 108 -6.09 -6.94 8.48
N PRO A 109 -7.00 -7.93 8.60
CA PRO A 109 -6.61 -9.25 9.05
C PRO A 109 -5.71 -9.92 8.01
N ALA A 110 -4.86 -10.84 8.48
CA ALA A 110 -4.06 -11.66 7.59
C ALA A 110 -4.97 -12.43 6.60
N PRO A 111 -4.62 -12.47 5.31
CA PRO A 111 -5.40 -13.19 4.32
C PRO A 111 -5.43 -14.69 4.65
N GLN A 112 -6.60 -15.31 4.51
CA GLN A 112 -6.73 -16.75 4.72
C GLN A 112 -5.91 -17.52 3.67
N GLN A 113 -5.21 -18.58 4.09
CA GLN A 113 -4.41 -19.40 3.16
C GLN A 113 -5.21 -19.92 1.97
N ARG A 114 -6.47 -20.30 2.18
CA ARG A 114 -7.39 -20.75 1.11
C ARG A 114 -7.64 -19.66 0.06
N PHE A 115 -7.68 -18.39 0.45
CA PHE A 115 -7.83 -17.27 -0.48
C PHE A 115 -6.56 -17.11 -1.34
N LEU A 116 -5.38 -17.18 -0.72
CA LEU A 116 -4.09 -17.10 -1.41
C LEU A 116 -3.89 -18.26 -2.40
N GLN A 117 -4.25 -19.47 -1.98
CA GLN A 117 -4.28 -20.66 -2.86
C GLN A 117 -5.18 -20.43 -4.07
N LYS A 118 -6.39 -19.89 -3.88
CA LYS A 118 -7.30 -19.58 -4.99
C LYS A 118 -6.69 -18.60 -6.00
N ILE A 119 -5.92 -17.60 -5.55
CA ILE A 119 -5.22 -16.69 -6.47
C ILE A 119 -4.22 -17.46 -7.34
N VAL A 120 -3.38 -18.28 -6.72
CA VAL A 120 -2.32 -19.01 -7.44
C VAL A 120 -2.89 -20.08 -8.37
N PHE A 121 -3.74 -20.97 -7.85
CA PHE A 121 -4.32 -22.06 -8.64
C PHE A 121 -5.40 -21.57 -9.62
N GLY A 122 -6.12 -20.49 -9.30
CA GLY A 122 -7.02 -19.86 -10.28
C GLY A 122 -6.25 -19.26 -11.45
N ALA A 123 -5.05 -18.74 -11.21
CA ALA A 123 -4.20 -18.23 -12.27
C ALA A 123 -3.52 -19.35 -13.08
N LEU A 124 -2.91 -20.33 -12.42
CA LEU A 124 -2.05 -21.34 -13.06
C LEU A 124 -2.76 -22.66 -13.40
N GLY A 125 -3.90 -22.96 -12.77
CA GLY A 125 -4.68 -24.18 -13.00
C GLY A 125 -4.99 -24.46 -14.46
N PRO A 126 -5.55 -23.49 -15.23
CA PRO A 126 -5.82 -23.70 -16.66
C PRO A 126 -4.58 -24.01 -17.50
N ILE A 127 -3.39 -23.56 -17.06
CA ILE A 127 -2.12 -23.83 -17.73
C ILE A 127 -1.66 -25.25 -17.40
N LEU A 128 -1.75 -25.64 -16.13
CA LEU A 128 -1.45 -27.00 -15.67
C LEU A 128 -2.37 -28.02 -16.32
N ASP A 129 -3.66 -27.74 -16.40
CA ASP A 129 -4.65 -28.65 -17.01
C ASP A 129 -4.33 -28.88 -18.50
N ARG A 130 -3.93 -27.84 -19.24
CA ARG A 130 -3.49 -27.97 -20.64
C ARG A 130 -2.15 -28.72 -20.75
N ALA A 131 -1.20 -28.44 -19.87
CA ALA A 131 0.10 -29.11 -19.86
C ALA A 131 -0.04 -30.61 -19.54
N SER A 132 -0.92 -30.97 -18.60
CA SER A 132 -1.21 -32.37 -18.25
C SER A 132 -1.99 -33.11 -19.35
N ALA A 133 -2.75 -32.40 -20.19
CA ALA A 133 -3.42 -32.99 -21.35
C ALA A 133 -2.45 -33.29 -22.52
N ASN A 134 -1.38 -32.50 -22.68
CA ASN A 134 -0.37 -32.67 -23.72
C ASN A 134 0.86 -33.41 -23.16
N VAL A 135 0.86 -34.74 -23.15
CA VAL A 135 2.01 -35.71 -23.12
C VAL A 135 3.19 -35.51 -22.12
N PHE A 136 3.41 -34.34 -21.54
CA PHE A 136 4.55 -33.97 -20.68
C PHE A 136 4.33 -34.28 -19.20
N GLY A 137 3.28 -35.01 -18.84
CA GLY A 137 3.18 -35.65 -17.53
C GLY A 137 1.76 -35.60 -16.94
N PRO A 138 1.05 -36.74 -16.81
CA PRO A 138 -0.24 -36.80 -16.09
C PRO A 138 -0.14 -36.41 -14.61
N THR A 139 1.08 -36.15 -14.11
CA THR A 139 1.39 -35.79 -12.74
C THR A 139 1.81 -34.33 -12.55
N ALA A 140 1.96 -33.51 -13.60
CA ALA A 140 2.49 -32.13 -13.47
C ALA A 140 1.66 -31.28 -12.47
N LYS A 141 0.33 -31.37 -12.54
CA LYS A 141 -0.58 -30.74 -11.59
C LYS A 141 -0.34 -31.22 -10.15
N TYR A 142 -0.28 -32.53 -9.93
CA TYR A 142 -0.02 -33.13 -8.62
C TYR A 142 1.35 -32.73 -8.06
N ARG A 143 2.40 -32.76 -8.91
CA ARG A 143 3.76 -32.34 -8.55
C ARG A 143 3.78 -30.87 -8.10
N PHE A 144 3.13 -29.98 -8.86
CA PHE A 144 3.04 -28.58 -8.49
C PHE A 144 2.22 -28.37 -7.20
N GLU A 145 1.10 -29.06 -7.04
CA GLU A 145 0.29 -28.99 -5.82
C GLU A 145 1.08 -29.44 -4.58
N SER A 146 1.85 -30.54 -4.70
CA SER A 146 2.74 -30.99 -3.63
C SER A 146 3.83 -29.96 -3.33
N PHE A 147 4.55 -29.51 -4.36
CA PHE A 147 5.61 -28.51 -4.19
C PHE A 147 5.09 -27.20 -3.58
N TYR A 148 3.91 -26.75 -3.99
CA TYR A 148 3.26 -25.57 -3.42
C TYR A 148 2.99 -25.74 -1.92
N ARG A 149 2.38 -26.86 -1.55
CA ARG A 149 2.03 -27.16 -0.15
C ARG A 149 3.27 -27.34 0.72
N ASP A 150 4.32 -27.98 0.19
CA ASP A 150 5.48 -28.36 0.98
C ASP A 150 6.51 -27.21 1.09
N HIS A 151 6.56 -26.29 0.09
CA HIS A 151 7.64 -25.30 0.00
C HIS A 151 7.20 -23.85 -0.29
N MET A 152 6.07 -23.61 -0.98
CA MET A 152 5.76 -22.26 -1.47
C MET A 152 4.83 -21.45 -0.55
N TRP A 153 4.02 -22.14 0.25
CA TRP A 153 2.89 -21.53 0.95
C TRP A 153 3.29 -20.44 1.96
N THR A 154 4.48 -20.54 2.57
CA THR A 154 5.01 -19.56 3.52
C THR A 154 5.48 -18.27 2.85
N SER A 155 6.13 -18.38 1.69
CA SER A 155 6.60 -17.22 0.90
C SER A 155 5.46 -16.55 0.11
N LEU A 156 4.43 -17.32 -0.27
CA LEU A 156 3.21 -16.83 -0.92
C LEU A 156 2.13 -16.49 0.11
N SER A 157 2.49 -15.71 1.12
CA SER A 157 1.65 -15.33 2.26
C SER A 157 0.84 -14.03 2.06
N THR A 158 1.01 -13.35 0.92
CA THR A 158 0.25 -12.13 0.59
C THR A 158 -0.34 -12.20 -0.82
N PRO A 159 -1.48 -11.53 -1.09
CA PRO A 159 -2.07 -11.49 -2.43
C PRO A 159 -1.08 -10.94 -3.46
N ARG A 160 -0.31 -9.91 -3.09
CA ARG A 160 0.73 -9.31 -3.94
C ARG A 160 1.81 -10.33 -4.32
N ALA A 161 2.29 -11.14 -3.39
CA ALA A 161 3.25 -12.21 -3.66
C ALA A 161 2.67 -13.27 -4.61
N CYS A 162 1.43 -13.71 -4.36
CA CYS A 162 0.71 -14.65 -5.23
C CYS A 162 0.55 -14.13 -6.66
N HIS A 163 0.09 -12.90 -6.82
CA HIS A 163 -0.08 -12.28 -8.13
C HIS A 163 1.25 -12.09 -8.85
N ARG A 164 2.30 -11.65 -8.15
CA ARG A 164 3.64 -11.49 -8.73
C ARG A 164 4.19 -12.82 -9.25
N PHE A 165 4.08 -13.88 -8.44
CA PHE A 165 4.49 -15.22 -8.86
C PHE A 165 3.70 -15.70 -10.08
N ALA A 166 2.37 -15.64 -10.00
CA ALA A 166 1.50 -16.11 -11.07
C ALA A 166 1.71 -15.34 -12.38
N LEU A 167 1.92 -14.01 -12.29
CA LEU A 167 2.21 -13.17 -13.46
C LEU A 167 3.53 -13.59 -14.12
N GLN A 168 4.60 -13.72 -13.35
CA GLN A 168 5.91 -14.13 -13.88
C GLN A 168 5.86 -15.52 -14.52
N ALA A 169 5.22 -16.47 -13.84
CA ALA A 169 5.03 -17.83 -14.35
C ALA A 169 4.26 -17.83 -15.68
N LYS A 170 3.17 -17.05 -15.78
CA LYS A 170 2.37 -16.92 -17.01
C LYS A 170 3.13 -16.28 -18.16
N THR A 171 3.90 -15.23 -17.87
CA THR A 171 4.60 -14.45 -18.89
C THR A 171 5.76 -15.24 -19.50
N PHE A 172 6.52 -15.96 -18.66
CA PHE A 172 7.76 -16.61 -19.12
C PHE A 172 7.56 -18.05 -19.59
N LEU A 173 6.52 -18.77 -19.15
CA LEU A 173 6.30 -20.16 -19.57
C LEU A 173 6.20 -20.30 -21.11
N PRO A 174 5.44 -19.47 -21.86
CA PRO A 174 5.39 -19.58 -23.32
C PRO A 174 6.75 -19.38 -24.01
N LEU A 175 7.67 -18.63 -23.40
CA LEU A 175 9.00 -18.37 -23.95
C LEU A 175 9.94 -19.58 -23.85
N SER A 176 9.57 -20.60 -23.08
CA SER A 176 10.35 -21.85 -22.95
C SER A 176 10.26 -22.78 -24.17
N GLY A 177 9.42 -22.45 -25.16
CA GLY A 177 9.29 -23.22 -26.40
C GLY A 177 8.70 -24.61 -26.24
N GLY A 178 8.05 -24.92 -25.10
CA GLY A 178 7.46 -26.22 -24.83
C GLY A 178 8.44 -27.33 -24.46
N ASN A 179 9.72 -27.01 -24.26
CA ASN A 179 10.76 -27.96 -23.91
C ASN A 179 10.92 -28.18 -22.39
N VAL A 180 10.04 -27.60 -21.58
CA VAL A 180 10.15 -27.59 -20.11
C VAL A 180 8.86 -28.07 -19.48
N ASP A 181 8.97 -28.96 -18.49
CA ASP A 181 7.85 -29.38 -17.66
C ASP A 181 7.28 -28.17 -16.88
N ALA A 182 5.95 -28.02 -16.87
CA ALA A 182 5.30 -26.85 -16.28
C ALA A 182 5.48 -26.78 -14.75
N ALA A 183 5.51 -27.92 -14.05
CA ALA A 183 5.71 -27.95 -12.61
C ALA A 183 7.15 -27.52 -12.25
N ASP A 184 8.14 -28.04 -12.99
CA ASP A 184 9.54 -27.66 -12.82
C ASP A 184 9.76 -26.18 -13.16
N PHE A 185 9.13 -25.68 -14.23
CA PHE A 185 9.19 -24.27 -14.59
C PHE A 185 8.63 -23.36 -13.48
N PHE A 186 7.50 -23.74 -12.87
CA PHE A 186 6.92 -22.99 -11.76
C PHE A 186 7.77 -23.05 -10.50
N ALA A 187 8.35 -24.20 -10.18
CA ALA A 187 9.28 -24.34 -9.07
C ALA A 187 10.52 -23.43 -9.26
N LEU A 188 11.13 -23.46 -10.45
CA LEU A 188 12.27 -22.60 -10.78
C LEU A 188 11.89 -21.11 -10.75
N THR A 189 10.71 -20.75 -11.26
CA THR A 189 10.21 -19.37 -11.22
C THR A 189 10.02 -18.91 -9.77
N PHE A 190 9.50 -19.77 -8.91
CA PHE A 190 9.36 -19.49 -7.48
C PHE A 190 10.72 -19.27 -6.82
N LEU A 191 11.66 -20.20 -7.01
CA LEU A 191 13.01 -20.10 -6.45
C LEU A 191 13.70 -18.81 -6.92
N ARG A 192 13.61 -18.47 -8.20
CA ARG A 192 14.16 -17.21 -8.75
C ARG A 192 13.57 -15.96 -8.10
N LEU A 193 12.28 -15.96 -7.77
CA LEU A 193 11.59 -14.78 -7.23
C LEU A 193 11.79 -14.57 -5.74
N PHE A 194 11.82 -15.65 -4.95
CA PHE A 194 11.83 -15.59 -3.49
C PHE A 194 13.18 -15.95 -2.88
N TYR A 195 14.07 -16.58 -3.66
CA TYR A 195 15.41 -16.98 -3.25
C TYR A 195 16.44 -16.47 -4.27
N ALA A 196 16.41 -15.16 -4.53
CA ALA A 196 17.28 -14.51 -5.51
C ALA A 196 18.78 -14.73 -5.25
N LEU A 197 19.19 -14.95 -4.00
CA LEU A 197 20.59 -15.26 -3.64
C LEU A 197 21.09 -16.59 -4.24
N LEU A 198 20.20 -17.49 -4.67
CA LEU A 198 20.55 -18.76 -5.33
C LEU A 198 20.73 -18.60 -6.85
N PHE A 199 20.38 -17.45 -7.41
CA PHE A 199 20.54 -17.12 -8.83
C PHE A 199 21.34 -15.81 -8.95
N PRO A 200 22.68 -15.85 -8.76
CA PRO A 200 23.49 -14.69 -9.07
C PRO A 200 23.24 -14.31 -10.53
N ALA A 201 22.86 -13.07 -10.78
CA ALA A 201 22.82 -12.54 -12.13
C ALA A 201 24.24 -12.71 -12.70
N THR A 202 24.39 -13.54 -13.72
CA THR A 202 25.64 -13.63 -14.47
C THR A 202 25.88 -12.27 -15.09
N SER A 203 26.79 -11.51 -14.47
CA SER A 203 27.43 -10.32 -15.04
C SER A 203 28.23 -10.67 -16.28
#